data_AF-A0A928M6I7-F1
#
_entry.id   AF-A0A928M6I7-F1
#
_cell.length_a   1.000
_cell.length_b   1.000
_cell.length_c   1.000
_cell.angle_alpha   90.00
_cell.angle_beta   90.00
_cell.angle_gamma   90.00
#
_symmetry.space_group_name_H-M   'P 1'
#
loop_
_entity.id
_entity.type
_entity.pdbx_description
1 polymer ?
#
loop_
_entity_poly.entity_id
_entity_poly.type
_entity_poly.pdbx_seq_one_letter_code
_entity_poly.pdbx_strand_id
1 'polypeptide(L)'
;FTLIGATTRAGQLTAPMRDRFGVISRLELYTAKELMAIVTRSAEILGVPIDEDGAYEIAKRSRGTPRIANRMLRRVRDFAQVRSDGRITRAVADQALAALDVDHLGLDNLDRRMLRTIITTYGGGPVGVETLAATIGEEAVTIEDVYEPYLLQIGFLSRTQRGRCVTKAAYEHLNIPFSGQETFDL
;
A
#
# COMPACT_ATOMS: atom_id res chain seq x y z
N PHE A 1 22.11 27.66 10.87
CA PHE A 1 20.74 27.22 10.54
C PHE A 1 20.77 25.71 10.35
N THR A 2 19.69 25.00 10.67
CA THR A 2 19.59 23.56 10.44
C THR A 2 18.65 23.33 9.26
N LEU A 3 19.13 22.68 8.21
CA LEU A 3 18.30 22.30 7.06
C LEU A 3 17.83 20.86 7.22
N ILE A 4 16.52 20.64 7.12
CA ILE A 4 15.92 19.31 7.11
C ILE A 4 15.33 19.08 5.72
N GLY A 5 15.84 18.07 5.01
CA GLY A 5 15.31 17.62 3.73
C GLY A 5 14.57 16.29 3.87
N ALA A 6 13.49 16.12 3.09
CA ALA A 6 12.77 14.86 2.98
C ALA A 6 12.60 14.51 1.49
N THR A 7 12.86 13.25 1.13
CA THR A 7 12.69 12.74 -0.24
C THR A 7 12.30 11.26 -0.19
N THR A 8 11.47 10.83 -1.14
CA THR A 8 11.15 9.42 -1.39
C THR A 8 12.33 8.68 -2.03
N ARG A 9 13.21 9.42 -2.74
CA ARG A 9 14.33 8.87 -3.51
C ARG A 9 15.62 9.64 -3.23
N ALA A 10 16.35 9.21 -2.19
CA ALA A 10 17.65 9.81 -1.85
C ALA A 10 18.67 9.73 -3.00
N GLY A 11 18.53 8.76 -3.92
CA GLY A 11 19.38 8.62 -5.11
C GLY A 11 19.18 9.71 -6.16
N GLN A 12 18.06 10.46 -6.14
CA GLN A 12 17.81 11.56 -7.08
C GLN A 12 18.45 12.89 -6.64
N LEU A 13 18.97 12.97 -5.40
CA LEU A 13 19.74 14.13 -4.96
C LEU A 13 21.10 14.16 -5.67
N THR A 14 21.48 15.34 -6.17
CA THR A 14 22.81 15.55 -6.72
C THR A 14 23.86 15.28 -5.65
N ALA A 15 24.99 14.68 -6.03
CA ALA A 15 26.05 14.34 -5.07
C ALA A 15 26.50 15.57 -4.22
N PRO A 16 26.73 16.77 -4.80
CA PRO A 16 27.12 17.95 -4.02
C PRO A 16 26.07 18.39 -2.98
N MET A 17 24.79 18.15 -3.22
CA MET A 17 23.73 18.50 -2.27
C MET A 17 23.59 17.42 -1.20
N ARG A 18 23.68 16.14 -1.57
CA ARG A 18 23.60 15.01 -0.65
C ARG A 18 24.74 15.01 0.36
N ASP A 19 25.96 15.30 -0.09
CA ASP A 19 27.16 15.30 0.76
C ASP A 19 27.14 16.40 1.83
N ARG A 20 26.22 17.38 1.72
CA ARG A 20 26.01 18.44 2.72
C ARG A 20 25.12 18.01 3.89
N PHE A 21 24.48 16.84 3.83
CA PHE A 21 23.68 16.32 4.94
C PHE A 21 24.53 15.42 5.83
N GLY A 22 24.93 15.91 7.00
CA GLY A 22 25.73 15.15 7.98
C GLY A 22 24.97 14.07 8.75
N VAL A 23 23.63 14.07 8.67
CA VAL A 23 22.75 13.05 9.26
C VAL A 23 21.79 12.57 8.18
N ILE A 24 21.80 11.27 7.92
CA ILE A 24 20.90 10.62 6.96
C ILE A 24 20.09 9.56 7.72
N SER A 25 18.79 9.81 7.85
CA SER A 25 17.86 8.86 8.46
C SER A 25 16.97 8.27 7.37
N ARG A 26 17.01 6.94 7.21
CA ARG A 26 16.09 6.22 6.33
C ARG A 26 14.92 5.71 7.15
N LEU A 27 13.72 6.13 6.77
CA LEU A 27 12.49 5.59 7.36
C LEU A 27 12.12 4.30 6.65
N GLU A 28 11.92 3.25 7.43
CA GLU A 28 11.39 1.98 6.95
C GLU A 28 9.88 1.91 7.21
N LEU A 29 9.23 0.96 6.54
CA LEU A 29 7.83 0.69 6.77
C LEU A 29 7.65 0.09 8.17
N TYR A 30 6.58 0.52 8.83
CA TYR A 30 6.24 0.04 10.15
C TYR A 30 5.75 -1.41 10.09
N THR A 31 6.05 -2.17 11.11
CA THR A 31 5.44 -3.49 11.33
C THR A 31 3.97 -3.34 11.71
N ALA A 32 3.18 -4.39 11.51
CA ALA A 32 1.78 -4.40 11.94
C ALA A 32 1.63 -4.15 13.46
N LYS A 33 2.58 -4.60 14.29
CA LYS A 33 2.56 -4.36 15.73
C LYS A 33 2.81 -2.90 16.09
N GLU A 34 3.76 -2.24 15.45
CA GLU A 34 4.01 -0.81 15.67
C GLU A 34 2.82 0.04 15.17
N LEU A 35 2.24 -0.34 14.03
CA LEU A 35 1.03 0.31 13.52
C LEU A 35 -0.18 0.10 14.44
N MET A 36 -0.32 -1.07 15.06
CA MET A 36 -1.37 -1.32 16.04
C MET A 36 -1.29 -0.32 17.20
N ALA A 37 -0.09 -0.07 17.75
CA ALA A 37 0.10 0.93 18.79
C ALA A 37 -0.28 2.35 18.32
N ILE A 38 0.04 2.70 17.06
CA ILE A 38 -0.36 3.97 16.47
C ILE A 38 -1.88 4.07 16.32
N VAL A 39 -2.53 3.00 15.84
CA VAL A 39 -3.99 2.95 15.65
C VAL A 39 -4.71 3.06 16.99
N THR A 40 -4.29 2.31 18.01
CA THR A 40 -4.87 2.35 19.36
C THR A 40 -4.77 3.76 19.94
N ARG A 41 -3.58 4.37 19.90
CA ARG A 41 -3.38 5.75 20.36
C ARG A 41 -4.25 6.75 19.60
N SER A 42 -4.37 6.60 18.29
CA SER A 42 -5.22 7.48 17.47
C SER A 42 -6.71 7.29 17.78
N ALA A 43 -7.15 6.08 18.11
CA ALA A 43 -8.54 5.80 18.49
C ALA A 43 -8.88 6.45 19.83
N GLU A 44 -7.96 6.40 20.80
CA GLU A 44 -8.07 7.11 22.08
C GLU A 44 -8.23 8.62 21.88
N ILE A 45 -7.39 9.23 21.05
CA ILE A 45 -7.46 10.67 20.72
C ILE A 45 -8.81 11.03 20.07
N LEU A 46 -9.36 10.13 19.26
CA LEU A 46 -10.66 10.32 18.59
C LEU A 46 -11.85 9.95 19.48
N GLY A 47 -11.63 9.43 20.69
CA GLY A 47 -12.69 8.99 21.59
C GLY A 47 -13.47 7.77 21.10
N VAL A 48 -12.82 6.87 20.36
CA VAL A 48 -13.46 5.68 19.77
C VAL A 48 -13.00 4.42 20.49
N PRO A 49 -13.91 3.68 21.14
CA PRO A 49 -13.58 2.39 21.72
C PRO A 49 -13.10 1.40 20.65
N ILE A 50 -11.91 0.82 20.85
CA ILE A 50 -11.31 -0.18 19.96
C ILE A 50 -10.73 -1.32 20.80
N ASP A 51 -10.86 -2.57 20.34
CA ASP A 51 -10.14 -3.71 20.91
C ASP A 51 -8.82 -3.97 20.19
N GLU A 52 -7.96 -4.79 20.81
CA GLU A 52 -6.63 -5.09 20.26
C GLU A 52 -6.72 -5.76 18.88
N ASP A 53 -7.66 -6.69 18.69
CA ASP A 53 -7.83 -7.39 17.43
C ASP A 53 -8.35 -6.48 16.30
N GLY A 54 -9.21 -5.52 16.61
CA GLY A 54 -9.71 -4.51 15.68
C GLY A 54 -8.62 -3.52 15.28
N ALA A 55 -7.80 -3.09 16.24
CA ALA A 55 -6.62 -2.27 15.96
C ALA A 55 -5.61 -3.02 15.08
N TYR A 56 -5.38 -4.30 15.38
CA TYR A 56 -4.48 -5.17 14.61
C TYR A 56 -4.99 -5.39 13.18
N GLU A 57 -6.29 -5.57 12.99
CA GLU A 57 -6.90 -5.76 11.66
C GLU A 57 -6.70 -4.52 10.77
N ILE A 58 -6.90 -3.32 11.32
CA ILE A 58 -6.60 -2.06 10.62
C ILE A 58 -5.10 -1.98 10.31
N ALA A 59 -4.25 -2.25 11.30
CA ALA A 59 -2.80 -2.15 11.18
C ALA A 59 -2.23 -3.09 10.09
N LYS A 60 -2.69 -4.34 10.06
CA LYS A 60 -2.28 -5.34 9.07
C LYS A 60 -2.58 -4.89 7.63
N ARG A 61 -3.71 -4.21 7.42
CA ARG A 61 -4.14 -3.70 6.09
C ARG A 61 -3.59 -2.32 5.75
N SER A 62 -2.75 -1.73 6.60
CA SER A 62 -2.28 -0.34 6.46
C SER A 62 -0.96 -0.19 5.68
N ARG A 63 -0.47 -1.26 5.03
CA ARG A 63 0.71 -1.22 4.14
C ARG A 63 1.95 -0.57 4.79
N GLY A 64 2.18 -0.88 6.07
CA GLY A 64 3.32 -0.35 6.83
C GLY A 64 3.33 1.17 7.03
N THR A 65 2.22 1.86 6.75
CA THR A 65 2.18 3.33 6.66
C THR A 65 1.22 3.94 7.68
N PRO A 66 1.71 4.72 8.67
CA PRO A 66 0.86 5.37 9.68
C PRO A 66 -0.23 6.28 9.09
N ARG A 67 0.06 6.96 7.98
CA ARG A 67 -0.91 7.81 7.26
C ARG A 67 -2.11 7.00 6.77
N ILE A 68 -1.88 5.79 6.26
CA ILE A 68 -2.93 4.90 5.75
C ILE A 68 -3.73 4.35 6.93
N ALA A 69 -3.05 3.91 8.00
CA ALA A 69 -3.69 3.43 9.22
C ALA A 69 -4.67 4.45 9.82
N ASN A 70 -4.24 5.70 9.98
CA ASN A 70 -5.11 6.76 10.49
C ASN A 70 -6.24 7.14 9.54
N ARG A 71 -6.02 7.03 8.21
CA ARG A 71 -7.08 7.23 7.22
C ARG A 71 -8.14 6.13 7.34
N MET A 72 -7.72 4.87 7.44
CA MET A 72 -8.60 3.72 7.61
C MET A 72 -9.37 3.79 8.92
N LEU A 73 -8.71 4.07 10.05
CA LEU A 73 -9.34 4.21 11.36
C LEU A 73 -10.51 5.20 11.36
N ARG A 74 -10.34 6.37 10.72
CA ARG A 74 -11.44 7.34 10.60
C ARG A 74 -12.66 6.77 9.87
N ARG A 75 -12.44 6.02 8.78
CA ARG A 75 -13.53 5.38 8.03
C ARG A 75 -14.17 4.23 8.80
N VAL A 76 -13.36 3.42 9.47
CA VAL A 76 -13.85 2.31 10.31
C VAL A 76 -14.66 2.84 11.49
N ARG A 77 -14.25 3.96 12.09
CA ARG A 77 -15.05 4.67 13.10
C ARG A 77 -16.40 5.08 12.54
N ASP A 78 -16.42 5.77 11.39
CA ASP A 78 -17.66 6.25 10.79
C ASP A 78 -18.62 5.08 10.51
N PHE A 79 -18.08 3.94 10.08
CA PHE A 79 -18.83 2.69 9.92
C PHE A 79 -19.35 2.15 11.27
N ALA A 80 -18.48 2.07 12.28
CA ALA A 80 -18.81 1.51 13.59
C ALA A 80 -19.90 2.32 14.33
N GLN A 81 -19.89 3.64 14.18
CA GLN A 81 -20.91 4.53 14.76
C GLN A 81 -22.31 4.28 14.18
N VAL A 82 -22.39 3.85 12.92
CA VAL A 82 -23.68 3.62 12.25
C VAL A 82 -24.14 2.16 12.38
N ARG A 83 -23.21 1.20 12.45
CA ARG A 83 -23.51 -0.23 12.29
C ARG A 83 -23.23 -1.11 13.51
N SER A 84 -22.49 -0.62 14.52
CA SER A 84 -22.00 -1.50 15.60
C SER A 84 -21.68 -0.76 16.90
N ASP A 85 -22.68 -0.06 17.46
CA ASP A 85 -22.66 0.58 18.79
C ASP A 85 -21.43 1.47 19.08
N GLY A 86 -20.75 1.96 18.04
CA GLY A 86 -19.58 2.82 18.16
C GLY A 86 -18.28 2.13 18.61
N ARG A 87 -18.25 0.78 18.73
CA ARG A 87 -17.04 0.03 19.11
C ARG A 87 -16.41 -0.67 17.92
N ILE A 88 -15.11 -0.50 17.75
CA ILE A 88 -14.31 -1.17 16.71
C ILE A 88 -13.82 -2.50 17.27
N THR A 89 -14.41 -3.59 16.78
CA THR A 89 -13.89 -4.96 16.96
C THR A 89 -13.24 -5.48 15.69
N ARG A 90 -12.58 -6.64 15.74
CA ARG A 90 -12.06 -7.30 14.53
C ARG A 90 -13.10 -7.46 13.42
N ALA A 91 -14.30 -7.94 13.77
CA ALA A 91 -15.37 -8.16 12.79
C ALA A 91 -15.88 -6.84 12.19
N VAL A 92 -15.97 -5.78 13.00
CA VAL A 92 -16.37 -4.44 12.54
C VAL A 92 -15.30 -3.86 11.62
N ALA A 93 -14.03 -3.97 11.99
CA ALA A 93 -12.91 -3.52 11.17
C ALA A 93 -12.85 -4.26 9.83
N ASP A 94 -13.01 -5.58 9.82
CA ASP A 94 -13.05 -6.39 8.60
C ASP A 94 -14.19 -5.97 7.67
N GLN A 95 -15.41 -5.87 8.20
CA GLN A 95 -16.59 -5.44 7.42
C GLN A 95 -16.43 -4.01 6.87
N ALA A 96 -15.94 -3.10 7.69
CA ALA A 96 -15.72 -1.71 7.29
C ALA A 96 -14.65 -1.60 6.19
N LEU A 97 -13.54 -2.33 6.32
CA LEU A 97 -12.46 -2.33 5.34
C LEU A 97 -12.87 -3.02 4.04
N ALA A 98 -13.63 -4.11 4.11
CA ALA A 98 -14.24 -4.75 2.95
C ALA A 98 -15.20 -3.80 2.21
N ALA A 99 -16.03 -3.05 2.95
CA ALA A 99 -16.92 -2.04 2.37
C ALA A 99 -16.18 -0.85 1.72
N LEU A 100 -14.91 -0.63 2.10
CA LEU A 100 -14.01 0.36 1.49
C LEU A 100 -13.18 -0.23 0.33
N ASP A 101 -13.49 -1.44 -0.11
CA ASP A 101 -12.74 -2.14 -1.14
C ASP A 101 -11.25 -2.36 -0.77
N VAL A 102 -10.98 -2.55 0.53
CA VAL A 102 -9.66 -2.88 1.06
C VAL A 102 -9.62 -4.36 1.42
N ASP A 103 -8.81 -5.13 0.71
CA ASP A 103 -8.69 -6.57 0.94
C ASP A 103 -7.86 -6.92 2.19
N HIS A 104 -7.69 -8.21 2.45
CA HIS A 104 -6.99 -8.74 3.61
C HIS A 104 -5.46 -8.47 3.63
N LEU A 105 -4.89 -8.06 2.49
CA LEU A 105 -3.50 -7.60 2.38
C LEU A 105 -3.41 -6.06 2.38
N GLY A 106 -4.53 -5.36 2.44
CA GLY A 106 -4.54 -3.90 2.43
C GLY A 106 -4.47 -3.28 1.05
N LEU A 107 -4.67 -4.07 -0.02
CA LEU A 107 -4.76 -3.54 -1.38
C LEU A 107 -6.12 -2.88 -1.57
N ASP A 108 -6.10 -1.65 -2.06
CA ASP A 108 -7.31 -0.93 -2.41
C ASP A 108 -7.76 -1.26 -3.85
N ASN A 109 -8.86 -0.64 -4.29
CA ASN A 109 -9.38 -0.84 -5.64
C ASN A 109 -8.34 -0.47 -6.72
N LEU A 110 -7.55 0.58 -6.51
CA LEU A 110 -6.60 1.03 -7.51
C LEU A 110 -5.41 0.07 -7.62
N ASP A 111 -4.90 -0.44 -6.50
CA ASP A 111 -3.88 -1.50 -6.48
C ASP A 111 -4.35 -2.73 -7.30
N ARG A 112 -5.57 -3.21 -7.01
CA ARG A 112 -6.17 -4.36 -7.68
C ARG A 112 -6.46 -4.09 -9.15
N ARG A 113 -6.91 -2.87 -9.49
CA ARG A 113 -7.14 -2.43 -10.88
C ARG A 113 -5.84 -2.36 -11.66
N MET A 114 -4.76 -1.87 -11.06
CA MET A 114 -3.44 -1.82 -11.69
C MET A 114 -2.96 -3.23 -12.03
N LEU A 115 -2.90 -4.13 -11.04
CA LEU A 115 -2.50 -5.53 -11.26
C LEU A 115 -3.39 -6.22 -12.30
N ARG A 116 -4.71 -6.04 -12.21
CA ARG A 116 -5.66 -6.60 -13.18
C ARG A 116 -5.40 -6.06 -14.59
N THR A 117 -5.14 -4.77 -14.74
CA THR A 117 -4.85 -4.17 -16.05
C THR A 117 -3.59 -4.77 -16.66
N ILE A 118 -2.53 -4.97 -15.87
CA ILE A 118 -1.31 -5.62 -16.35
C ILE A 118 -1.60 -7.06 -16.82
N ILE A 119 -2.43 -7.80 -16.07
CA ILE A 119 -2.81 -9.17 -16.42
C ILE A 119 -3.67 -9.22 -17.69
N THR A 120 -4.77 -8.46 -17.74
CA THR A 120 -5.80 -8.60 -18.78
C THR A 120 -5.44 -7.88 -20.07
N THR A 121 -4.77 -6.72 -19.99
CA THR A 121 -4.47 -5.90 -21.17
C THR A 121 -3.10 -6.22 -21.74
N TYR A 122 -2.13 -6.56 -20.87
CA TYR A 122 -0.73 -6.75 -21.26
C TYR A 122 -0.24 -8.20 -21.05
N GLY A 123 -1.14 -9.15 -20.80
CA GLY A 123 -0.79 -10.57 -20.64
C GLY A 123 0.12 -10.87 -19.45
N GLY A 124 0.12 -9.99 -18.43
CA GLY A 124 1.03 -10.08 -17.28
C GLY A 124 2.27 -9.19 -17.40
N GLY A 125 2.46 -8.47 -18.51
CA GLY A 125 3.63 -7.60 -18.76
C GLY A 125 4.66 -8.23 -19.72
N PRO A 126 5.79 -7.54 -20.00
CA PRO A 126 6.22 -6.27 -19.41
C PRO A 126 5.47 -5.05 -19.96
N VAL A 127 5.12 -4.10 -19.07
CA VAL A 127 4.52 -2.80 -19.44
C VAL A 127 5.31 -1.62 -18.86
N GLY A 128 5.51 -0.57 -19.67
CA GLY A 128 6.12 0.69 -19.22
C GLY A 128 5.22 1.47 -18.26
N VAL A 129 5.79 2.21 -17.30
CA VAL A 129 4.98 2.98 -16.33
C VAL A 129 4.11 4.03 -17.00
N GLU A 130 4.62 4.73 -18.01
CA GLU A 130 3.87 5.75 -18.74
C GLU A 130 2.63 5.15 -19.41
N THR A 131 2.78 3.97 -20.02
CA THR A 131 1.68 3.25 -20.66
C THR A 131 0.66 2.76 -19.63
N LEU A 132 1.14 2.21 -18.51
CA LEU A 132 0.29 1.75 -17.42
C LEU A 132 -0.49 2.91 -16.79
N ALA A 133 0.19 4.03 -16.52
CA ALA A 133 -0.35 5.28 -16.00
C ALA A 133 -1.48 5.82 -16.89
N ALA A 134 -1.21 5.92 -18.20
CA ALA A 134 -2.23 6.33 -19.18
C ALA A 134 -3.45 5.39 -19.21
N THR A 135 -3.25 4.08 -19.02
CA THR A 135 -4.35 3.10 -19.06
C THR A 135 -5.25 3.17 -17.84
N ILE A 136 -4.68 3.38 -16.65
CA ILE A 136 -5.45 3.44 -15.40
C ILE A 136 -5.94 4.85 -15.05
N GLY A 137 -5.42 5.88 -15.74
CA GLY A 137 -5.76 7.28 -15.51
C GLY A 137 -5.05 7.89 -14.31
N GLU A 138 -3.80 7.46 -14.05
CA GLU A 138 -2.98 7.94 -12.93
C GLU A 138 -1.68 8.55 -13.42
N GLU A 139 -0.96 9.26 -12.55
CA GLU A 139 0.37 9.77 -12.85
C GLU A 139 1.44 8.69 -12.65
N ALA A 140 2.42 8.62 -13.56
CA ALA A 140 3.52 7.66 -13.48
C ALA A 140 4.28 7.76 -12.15
N VAL A 141 4.53 8.98 -11.67
CA VAL A 141 5.21 9.23 -10.39
C VAL A 141 4.41 8.64 -9.23
N THR A 142 3.10 8.78 -9.21
CA THR A 142 2.22 8.22 -8.17
C THR A 142 2.29 6.69 -8.16
N ILE A 143 2.31 6.06 -9.33
CA ILE A 143 2.51 4.60 -9.44
C ILE A 143 3.83 4.19 -8.79
N GLU A 144 4.93 4.83 -9.17
CA GLU A 144 6.26 4.44 -8.69
C GLU A 144 6.51 4.76 -7.22
N ASP A 145 6.00 5.88 -6.71
CA ASP A 145 6.30 6.35 -5.35
C ASP A 145 5.28 5.90 -4.31
N VAL A 146 4.04 5.59 -4.72
CA VAL A 146 2.95 5.28 -3.78
C VAL A 146 2.55 3.81 -3.83
N TYR A 147 2.36 3.24 -5.03
CA TYR A 147 1.75 1.91 -5.17
C TYR A 147 2.79 0.80 -5.33
N GLU A 148 3.74 0.97 -6.25
CA GLU A 148 4.77 -0.03 -6.55
C GLU A 148 5.59 -0.49 -5.34
N PRO A 149 6.01 0.39 -4.38
CA PRO A 149 6.86 -0.06 -3.28
C PRO A 149 6.25 -1.19 -2.46
N TYR A 150 4.95 -1.12 -2.16
CA TYR A 150 4.26 -2.15 -1.41
C TYR A 150 4.04 -3.42 -2.25
N LEU A 151 3.65 -3.27 -3.52
CA LEU A 151 3.41 -4.40 -4.43
C LEU A 151 4.69 -5.18 -4.75
N LEU A 152 5.83 -4.50 -4.84
CA LEU A 152 7.15 -5.12 -4.96
C LEU A 152 7.51 -5.86 -3.66
N GLN A 153 7.25 -5.26 -2.50
CA GLN A 153 7.57 -5.86 -1.19
C GLN A 153 6.79 -7.16 -0.93
N ILE A 154 5.49 -7.20 -1.26
CA ILE A 154 4.68 -8.42 -1.13
C ILE A 154 4.88 -9.39 -2.31
N GLY A 155 5.75 -9.05 -3.27
CA GLY A 155 6.11 -9.89 -4.40
C GLY A 155 5.00 -10.06 -5.44
N PHE A 156 4.06 -9.11 -5.56
CA PHE A 156 2.97 -9.12 -6.54
C PHE A 156 3.37 -8.49 -7.87
N LEU A 157 4.36 -7.61 -7.84
CA LEU A 157 4.94 -6.96 -9.00
C LEU A 157 6.43 -7.27 -9.06
N SER A 158 6.99 -7.30 -10.27
CA SER A 158 8.42 -7.35 -10.54
C SER A 158 8.79 -6.25 -11.54
N ARG A 159 9.94 -5.61 -11.33
CA ARG A 159 10.51 -4.63 -12.26
C ARG A 159 11.58 -5.30 -13.11
N THR A 160 11.43 -5.21 -14.42
CA THR A 160 12.43 -5.62 -15.42
C THR A 160 12.92 -4.40 -16.21
N GLN A 161 14.01 -4.54 -16.98
CA GLN A 161 14.46 -3.47 -17.88
C GLN A 161 13.41 -3.09 -18.93
N ARG A 162 12.54 -4.04 -19.32
CA ARG A 162 11.50 -3.86 -20.33
C ARG A 162 10.20 -3.28 -19.76
N GLY A 163 10.01 -3.32 -18.44
CA GLY A 163 8.79 -2.85 -17.79
C GLY A 163 8.39 -3.66 -16.55
N ARG A 164 7.15 -3.45 -16.11
CA ARG A 164 6.56 -4.08 -14.94
C ARG A 164 5.88 -5.39 -15.35
N CYS A 165 6.13 -6.44 -14.58
CA CYS A 165 5.50 -7.74 -14.75
C CYS A 165 4.77 -8.12 -13.46
N VAL A 166 3.59 -8.71 -13.59
CA VAL A 166 2.85 -9.25 -12.44
C VAL A 166 3.36 -10.66 -12.15
N THR A 167 3.46 -11.05 -10.89
CA THR A 167 3.93 -12.39 -10.51
C THR A 167 2.77 -13.37 -10.33
N LYS A 168 3.07 -14.67 -10.29
CA LYS A 168 2.08 -15.73 -10.01
C LYS A 168 1.26 -15.48 -8.73
N ALA A 169 1.88 -14.92 -7.68
CA ALA A 169 1.22 -14.64 -6.41
C ALA A 169 0.06 -13.64 -6.58
N ALA A 170 0.21 -12.65 -7.46
CA ALA A 170 -0.86 -11.70 -7.75
C ALA A 170 -2.00 -12.31 -8.58
N TYR A 171 -1.71 -13.26 -9.49
CA TYR A 171 -2.76 -14.02 -10.19
C TYR A 171 -3.60 -14.81 -9.20
N GLU A 172 -2.95 -15.52 -8.28
CA GLU A 172 -3.61 -16.30 -7.23
C GLU A 172 -4.46 -15.41 -6.33
N HIS A 173 -3.93 -14.27 -5.88
CA HIS A 173 -4.65 -13.30 -5.05
C HIS A 173 -5.88 -12.71 -5.74
N LEU A 174 -5.80 -12.43 -7.05
CA LEU A 174 -6.91 -11.88 -7.83
C LEU A 174 -7.88 -12.95 -8.35
N ASN A 175 -7.63 -14.23 -8.05
CA ASN A 175 -8.37 -15.39 -8.56
C ASN A 175 -8.44 -15.42 -10.10
N ILE A 176 -7.33 -15.07 -10.77
CA ILE A 176 -7.21 -15.12 -12.23
C ILE A 176 -6.35 -16.33 -12.60
N PRO A 177 -6.79 -17.23 -13.50
CA PRO A 177 -6.00 -18.37 -13.90
C PRO A 177 -4.68 -17.92 -14.52
N PHE A 178 -3.57 -18.48 -14.03
CA PHE A 178 -2.25 -18.24 -14.58
C PHE A 178 -2.09 -19.05 -15.86
N SER A 179 -2.15 -18.39 -17.02
CA SER A 179 -2.01 -19.02 -18.34
C SER A 179 -0.56 -19.21 -18.80
N GLY A 180 0.41 -19.07 -17.88
CA GLY A 180 1.83 -18.96 -18.22
C GLY A 180 2.17 -17.56 -18.71
N GLN A 181 3.06 -16.86 -18.00
CA GLN A 181 3.88 -15.84 -18.64
C GLN A 181 4.99 -16.58 -19.38
N GLU A 182 5.33 -16.15 -20.59
CA GLU A 182 6.62 -16.54 -21.18
C GLU A 182 7.69 -16.26 -20.14
N THR A 183 8.36 -17.31 -19.66
CA THR A 183 9.48 -17.21 -18.74
C THR A 183 10.52 -16.37 -19.47
N PHE A 184 10.61 -15.08 -19.14
CA PHE A 184 11.68 -14.26 -19.68
C PHE A 184 12.94 -14.68 -18.93
N ASP A 185 13.77 -15.46 -19.62
CA ASP A 185 15.13 -15.78 -19.18
C ASP A 185 15.82 -14.48 -18.76
N LEU A 186 16.32 -14.49 -17.52
CA LEU A 186 17.10 -13.42 -16.89
C LEU A 186 18.42 -13.17 -17.64
#